data_AF-A0AAU9N1A3-F1
#
_entry.id   AF-A0AAU9N1A3-F1
#
_cell.length_a   1.000
_cell.length_b   1.000
_cell.length_c   1.000
_cell.angle_alpha   90.00
_cell.angle_beta   90.00
_cell.angle_gamma   90.00
#
_symmetry.space_group_name_H-M   'P 1'
#
loop_
_entity.id
_entity.type
_entity.pdbx_description
1 polymer ?
#
loop_
_entity_poly.entity_id
_entity_poly.type
_entity_poly.pdbx_seq_one_letter_code
_entity_poly.pdbx_strand_id
1 'polypeptide(L)'
;MNLIEKTKKIKLSADIAMASAKRTETLWSNALLSDARKNEKDMILVDKMLGPESQLKLLKSTDRMIMSYHKRVRCKKILKTSRESAGKRMKKAMMGIPRSNLAIIIAKRLVKKKTKMLKRLVPGGQSMDEFSLIQEALDYILSLKVQVDVMRSVVNATEVLRHDKLLKSVE
;
A
#
# COMPACT_ATOMS: atom_id res chain seq x y z
N MET A 1 -28.47 8.67 -2.82
CA MET A 1 -27.00 8.41 -2.88
C MET A 1 -26.34 9.54 -3.63
N ASN A 2 -25.42 10.26 -2.97
CA ASN A 2 -24.70 11.42 -3.49
C ASN A 2 -23.65 11.00 -4.54
N LEU A 3 -23.26 11.89 -5.46
CA LEU A 3 -22.21 11.65 -6.46
C LEU A 3 -20.87 11.25 -5.83
N ILE A 4 -20.53 11.86 -4.68
CA ILE A 4 -19.31 11.55 -3.93
C ILE A 4 -19.35 10.10 -3.41
N GLU A 5 -20.53 9.61 -2.99
CA GLU A 5 -20.68 8.22 -2.56
C GLU A 5 -20.56 7.27 -3.74
N LYS A 6 -21.08 7.66 -4.91
CA LYS A 6 -21.03 6.84 -6.14
C LYS A 6 -19.60 6.63 -6.59
N THR A 7 -18.81 7.70 -6.66
CA THR A 7 -17.40 7.63 -7.04
C THR A 7 -16.58 6.81 -6.05
N LYS A 8 -16.82 6.96 -4.73
CA LYS A 8 -16.18 6.13 -3.70
C LYS A 8 -16.51 4.64 -3.86
N LYS A 9 -17.78 4.29 -4.10
CA LYS A 9 -18.17 2.89 -4.32
C LYS A 9 -17.55 2.30 -5.59
N ILE A 10 -17.55 3.05 -6.69
CA ILE A 10 -16.90 2.61 -7.94
C ILE A 10 -15.42 2.34 -7.69
N LYS A 11 -14.72 3.26 -7.02
CA LYS A 11 -13.32 3.08 -6.66
C LYS A 11 -13.13 1.81 -5.81
N LEU A 12 -13.92 1.66 -4.75
CA LEU A 12 -13.83 0.50 -3.86
C LEU A 12 -14.08 -0.82 -4.58
N SER A 13 -15.10 -0.88 -5.45
CA SER A 13 -15.38 -2.07 -6.25
C SER A 13 -14.23 -2.41 -7.22
N ALA A 14 -13.61 -1.39 -7.83
CA ALA A 14 -12.44 -1.59 -8.67
C ALA A 14 -11.22 -2.09 -7.87
N ASP A 15 -10.98 -1.52 -6.69
CA ASP A 15 -9.90 -1.94 -5.79
C ASP A 15 -10.11 -3.41 -5.33
N ILE A 16 -11.35 -3.79 -4.99
CA ILE A 16 -11.72 -5.16 -4.62
C ILE A 16 -11.54 -6.12 -5.80
N ALA A 17 -12.01 -5.76 -6.99
CA ALA A 17 -11.87 -6.60 -8.18
C ALA A 17 -10.40 -6.82 -8.55
N MET A 18 -9.59 -5.77 -8.51
CA MET A 18 -8.14 -5.83 -8.76
C MET A 18 -7.41 -6.70 -7.74
N ALA A 19 -7.73 -6.53 -6.44
CA ALA A 19 -7.16 -7.35 -5.37
C ALA A 19 -7.58 -8.82 -5.47
N SER A 20 -8.84 -9.09 -5.82
CA SER A 20 -9.36 -10.45 -5.99
C SER A 20 -8.74 -11.15 -7.21
N ALA A 21 -8.55 -10.43 -8.32
CA ALA A 21 -7.91 -10.94 -9.54
C ALA A 21 -6.45 -11.35 -9.33
N LYS A 22 -5.71 -10.64 -8.47
CA LYS A 22 -4.34 -11.05 -8.09
C LYS A 22 -4.27 -12.30 -7.23
N ARG A 23 -5.39 -12.70 -6.62
CA ARG A 23 -5.45 -13.76 -5.60
C ARG A 23 -4.55 -13.41 -4.39
N THR A 24 -4.57 -14.24 -3.35
CA THR A 24 -3.99 -13.93 -2.03
C THR A 24 -2.44 -13.96 -1.98
N GLU A 25 -1.78 -13.75 -3.11
CA GLU A 25 -0.32 -13.87 -3.25
C GLU A 25 0.43 -12.62 -2.79
N THR A 26 -0.20 -11.44 -2.92
CA THR A 26 0.44 -10.15 -2.62
C THR A 26 -0.04 -9.58 -1.29
N LEU A 27 0.86 -8.97 -0.53
CA LEU A 27 0.52 -8.31 0.73
C LEU A 27 -0.40 -7.11 0.52
N TRP A 28 -0.23 -6.36 -0.58
CA TRP A 28 -1.09 -5.21 -0.87
C TRP A 28 -2.54 -5.62 -1.22
N SER A 29 -2.73 -6.72 -1.97
CA SER A 29 -4.09 -7.22 -2.30
C SER A 29 -4.80 -7.71 -1.04
N ASN A 30 -4.09 -8.47 -0.19
CA ASN A 30 -4.62 -8.92 1.09
C ASN A 30 -4.98 -7.74 2.00
N ALA A 31 -4.17 -6.69 2.04
CA ALA A 31 -4.48 -5.49 2.81
C ALA A 31 -5.78 -4.80 2.36
N LEU A 32 -6.03 -4.71 1.05
CA LEU A 32 -7.29 -4.18 0.51
C LEU A 32 -8.49 -5.07 0.85
N LEU A 33 -8.35 -6.39 0.71
CA LEU A 33 -9.42 -7.34 1.06
C LEU A 33 -9.73 -7.33 2.56
N SER A 34 -8.70 -7.25 3.41
CA SER A 34 -8.87 -7.12 4.86
C SER A 34 -9.56 -5.81 5.25
N ASP A 35 -9.28 -4.71 4.55
CA ASP A 35 -9.97 -3.45 4.78
C ASP A 35 -11.44 -3.49 4.34
N ALA A 36 -11.72 -4.07 3.17
CA ALA A 36 -13.08 -4.26 2.65
C ALA A 36 -13.93 -5.17 3.56
N ARG A 37 -13.33 -6.19 4.18
CA ARG A 37 -14.03 -7.08 5.12
C ARG A 37 -14.55 -6.41 6.39
N LYS A 38 -14.11 -5.18 6.70
CA LYS A 38 -14.64 -4.43 7.86
C LYS A 38 -16.10 -4.00 7.67
N ASN A 39 -16.56 -3.89 6.43
CA ASN A 39 -17.94 -3.54 6.10
C ASN A 39 -18.69 -4.77 5.61
N GLU A 40 -19.88 -5.02 6.15
CA GLU A 40 -20.69 -6.20 5.81
C GLU A 40 -21.07 -6.28 4.32
N LYS A 41 -21.41 -5.13 3.69
CA LYS A 41 -21.78 -5.07 2.27
C LYS A 41 -20.60 -5.37 1.34
N ASP A 42 -19.43 -4.85 1.68
CA ASP A 42 -18.21 -5.04 0.90
C ASP A 42 -17.65 -6.45 1.11
N MET A 43 -17.86 -7.04 2.29
CA MET A 43 -17.56 -8.44 2.57
C MET A 43 -18.30 -9.40 1.64
N ILE A 44 -19.61 -9.20 1.45
CA ILE A 44 -20.42 -10.01 0.52
C ILE A 44 -19.89 -9.89 -0.92
N LEU A 45 -19.45 -8.69 -1.31
CA LEU A 45 -18.86 -8.47 -2.64
C LEU A 45 -17.52 -9.20 -2.78
N VAL A 46 -16.64 -9.10 -1.78
CA VAL A 46 -15.36 -9.81 -1.74
C VAL A 46 -15.58 -11.31 -1.83
N ASP A 47 -16.54 -11.86 -1.08
CA ASP A 47 -16.86 -13.28 -1.09
C ASP A 47 -17.29 -13.78 -2.48
N LYS A 48 -18.20 -13.04 -3.13
CA LYS A 48 -18.66 -13.35 -4.49
C LYS A 48 -17.54 -13.34 -5.53
N MET A 49 -16.58 -12.43 -5.40
CA MET A 49 -15.45 -12.31 -6.34
C MET A 49 -14.36 -13.34 -6.08
N LEU A 50 -14.14 -13.71 -4.81
CA LEU A 50 -13.06 -14.59 -4.38
C LEU A 50 -13.41 -16.08 -4.53
N GLY A 51 -14.70 -16.44 -4.48
CA GLY A 51 -15.16 -17.83 -4.54
C GLY A 51 -14.77 -18.66 -3.29
N PRO A 52 -15.38 -19.85 -3.10
CA PRO A 52 -15.21 -20.66 -1.89
C PRO A 52 -13.78 -21.22 -1.69
N GLU A 53 -13.04 -21.47 -2.77
CA GLU A 53 -11.69 -22.07 -2.77
C GLU A 53 -10.60 -21.19 -2.13
N SER A 54 -10.68 -19.86 -2.31
CA SER A 54 -9.61 -18.95 -1.86
C SER A 54 -9.75 -18.50 -0.40
N GLN A 55 -10.93 -18.67 0.20
CA GLN A 55 -11.18 -18.33 1.60
C GLN A 55 -10.32 -19.15 2.57
N LEU A 56 -10.05 -20.41 2.22
CA LEU A 56 -9.27 -21.36 3.03
C LEU A 56 -7.78 -21.02 3.13
N LYS A 57 -7.21 -20.32 2.14
CA LYS A 57 -5.80 -19.89 2.17
C LYS A 57 -5.59 -18.63 3.02
N LEU A 58 -6.56 -17.72 3.03
CA LEU A 58 -6.49 -16.45 3.77
C LEU A 58 -6.49 -16.66 5.30
N LEU A 59 -7.31 -17.59 5.80
CA LEU A 59 -7.34 -17.98 7.22
C LEU A 59 -6.06 -18.70 7.66
N LYS A 60 -5.45 -19.51 6.78
CA LYS A 60 -4.22 -20.26 7.08
C LYS A 60 -2.94 -19.41 7.03
N SER A 61 -3.00 -18.20 6.46
CA SER A 61 -1.87 -17.26 6.43
C SER A 61 -1.84 -16.29 7.62
N THR A 62 -3.00 -15.94 8.18
CA THR A 62 -3.07 -15.07 9.37
C THR A 62 -2.53 -15.73 10.64
N ASP A 63 -2.60 -17.07 10.72
CA ASP A 63 -2.03 -17.83 11.85
C ASP A 63 -0.50 -18.05 11.75
N ARG A 64 0.14 -17.74 10.60
CA ARG A 64 1.53 -18.17 10.33
C ARG A 64 2.61 -17.08 10.43
N MET A 65 2.30 -15.89 10.91
CA MET A 65 3.30 -14.83 11.18
C MET A 65 2.68 -13.90 12.22
N ILE A 66 3.18 -13.81 13.46
CA ILE A 66 4.40 -13.10 13.87
C ILE A 66 5.01 -13.84 15.08
N MET A 67 6.13 -14.54 14.88
CA MET A 67 7.05 -14.88 15.97
C MET A 67 7.83 -13.62 16.34
N SER A 68 7.49 -13.03 17.50
CA SER A 68 8.19 -11.88 18.08
C SER A 68 9.56 -12.33 18.58
N TYR A 69 10.60 -12.17 17.75
CA TYR A 69 11.97 -12.36 18.21
C TYR A 69 12.35 -11.23 19.17
N HIS A 70 12.41 -11.58 20.45
CA HIS A 70 12.90 -10.84 21.59
C HIS A 70 13.88 -9.69 21.27
N LYS A 71 13.58 -8.50 21.79
CA LYS A 71 14.61 -7.55 22.19
C LYS A 71 14.45 -7.24 23.67
N ARG A 72 15.32 -7.87 24.47
CA ARG A 72 15.45 -7.68 25.93
C ARG A 72 15.27 -6.20 26.31
N VAL A 73 14.21 -5.92 27.06
CA VAL A 73 14.05 -4.66 27.79
C VAL A 73 15.09 -4.67 28.90
N ARG A 74 16.28 -4.10 28.64
CA ARG A 74 17.25 -3.81 29.70
C ARG A 74 16.91 -2.44 30.24
N CYS A 75 16.27 -2.41 31.41
CA CYS A 75 16.04 -1.20 32.20
C CYS A 75 17.38 -0.49 32.43
N LYS A 76 17.67 0.58 31.68
CA LYS A 76 18.78 1.48 31.99
C LYS A 76 18.23 2.54 32.93
N LYS A 77 18.62 2.46 34.20
CA LYS A 77 18.46 3.51 35.21
C LYS A 77 19.13 4.77 34.68
N ILE A 78 18.35 5.72 34.17
CA ILE A 78 18.87 7.00 33.67
C ILE A 78 19.15 7.86 34.90
N LEU A 79 20.42 7.94 35.31
CA LEU A 79 20.88 9.02 36.17
C LEU A 79 20.69 10.33 35.39
N LYS A 80 19.80 11.19 35.88
CA LYS A 80 19.70 12.59 35.45
C LYS A 80 21.04 13.26 35.74
N THR A 81 21.81 13.55 34.69
CA THR A 81 22.93 14.49 34.77
C THR A 81 22.83 15.45 33.59
N SER A 82 22.63 16.72 33.95
CA SER A 82 22.77 17.97 33.20
C SER A 82 22.31 18.05 31.73
N ARG A 83 21.24 18.82 31.51
CA ARG A 83 20.66 19.17 30.21
C ARG A 83 21.46 20.20 29.39
N GLU A 84 22.64 20.64 29.80
CA GLU A 84 23.32 21.78 29.14
C GLU A 84 24.40 21.39 28.11
N SER A 85 24.75 20.10 27.99
CA SER A 85 25.84 19.65 27.10
C SER A 85 25.40 18.95 25.81
N ALA A 86 24.10 18.64 25.65
CA ALA A 86 23.59 17.92 24.48
C ALA A 86 23.68 18.72 23.17
N GLY A 87 23.44 20.04 23.23
CA GLY A 87 23.51 20.92 22.05
C GLY A 87 24.93 21.15 21.53
N LYS A 88 25.95 21.15 22.41
CA LYS A 88 27.35 21.37 22.04
C LYS A 88 28.04 20.10 21.50
N ARG A 89 27.63 18.91 21.92
CA ARG A 89 28.19 17.64 21.44
C ARG A 89 27.82 17.29 20.00
N MET A 90 26.64 17.70 19.53
CA MET A 90 26.21 17.42 18.15
C MET A 90 27.08 18.13 17.12
N LYS A 91 27.51 19.38 17.40
CA LYS A 91 28.41 20.12 16.51
C LYS A 91 29.82 19.50 16.47
N LYS A 92 30.37 19.05 17.60
CA LYS A 92 31.72 18.44 17.64
C LYS A 92 31.78 17.05 16.99
N ALA A 93 30.69 16.27 17.05
CA ALA A 93 30.60 14.96 16.40
C ALA A 93 30.51 15.03 14.86
N MET A 94 30.07 16.16 14.29
CA MET A 94 30.01 16.33 12.83
C MET A 94 31.30 16.88 12.20
N MET A 95 32.25 17.38 13.00
CA MET A 95 33.50 18.00 12.51
C MET A 95 34.62 16.97 12.19
N GLY A 96 34.40 15.68 12.43
CA GLY A 96 35.39 14.61 12.20
C GLY A 96 34.89 13.44 11.33
N ILE A 97 33.76 13.61 10.65
CA ILE A 97 33.17 12.57 9.80
C ILE A 97 33.76 12.70 8.38
N PRO A 98 34.41 11.66 7.82
CA PRO A 98 34.89 11.67 6.44
C PRO A 98 33.77 12.10 5.48
N ARG A 99 34.08 12.93 4.46
CA ARG A 99 33.07 13.45 3.50
C ARG A 99 32.21 12.34 2.86
N SER A 100 32.76 11.14 2.68
CA SER A 100 32.05 9.93 2.23
C SER A 100 30.92 9.49 3.19
N ASN A 101 31.15 9.58 4.50
CA ASN A 101 30.15 9.24 5.51
C ASN A 101 29.02 10.28 5.59
N LEU A 102 29.29 11.56 5.25
CA LEU A 102 28.23 12.57 5.15
C LEU A 102 27.27 12.29 4.00
N ALA A 103 27.80 11.93 2.83
CA ALA A 103 26.99 11.52 1.68
C ALA A 103 26.11 10.31 2.01
N ILE A 104 26.66 9.29 2.70
CA ILE A 104 25.90 8.12 3.17
C ILE A 104 24.79 8.52 4.15
N ILE A 105 25.05 9.43 5.10
CA ILE A 105 24.04 9.91 6.05
C ILE A 105 22.91 10.64 5.31
N ILE A 106 23.26 11.49 4.33
CA ILE A 106 22.28 12.21 3.51
C ILE A 106 21.44 11.21 2.69
N ALA A 107 22.08 10.27 2.01
CA ALA A 107 21.40 9.23 1.24
C ALA A 107 20.45 8.42 2.13
N LYS A 108 20.89 7.97 3.32
CA LYS A 108 20.03 7.26 4.28
C LYS A 108 18.83 8.10 4.73
N ARG A 109 19.00 9.41 4.94
CA ARG A 109 17.89 10.32 5.29
C ARG A 109 16.89 10.44 4.14
N LEU A 110 17.38 10.59 2.91
CA LEU A 110 16.54 10.68 1.71
C LEU A 110 15.77 9.38 1.48
N VAL A 111 16.43 8.23 1.56
CA VAL A 111 15.81 6.91 1.46
C VAL A 111 14.73 6.75 2.52
N LYS A 112 15.02 7.02 3.80
CA LYS A 112 14.00 6.97 4.87
C LYS A 112 12.78 7.84 4.59
N LYS A 113 12.97 9.04 4.05
CA LYS A 113 11.85 9.93 3.67
C LYS A 113 11.03 9.34 2.52
N LYS A 114 11.69 8.81 1.48
CA LYS A 114 11.06 8.18 0.32
C LYS A 114 10.34 6.89 0.71
N THR A 115 10.95 6.02 1.51
CA THR A 115 10.33 4.81 2.05
C THR A 115 9.07 5.15 2.85
N LYS A 116 9.10 6.17 3.72
CA LYS A 116 7.91 6.59 4.47
C LYS A 116 6.78 7.07 3.56
N MET A 117 7.10 7.75 2.47
CA MET A 117 6.11 8.15 1.46
C MET A 117 5.54 6.92 0.76
N LEU A 118 6.40 5.99 0.32
CA LEU A 118 5.99 4.77 -0.38
C LEU A 118 5.07 3.90 0.49
N LYS A 119 5.38 3.76 1.78
CA LYS A 119 4.53 3.05 2.77
C LYS A 119 3.10 3.58 2.87
N ARG A 120 2.88 4.85 2.54
CA ARG A 120 1.55 5.48 2.54
C ARG A 120 0.82 5.32 1.21
N LEU A 121 1.54 5.04 0.12
CA LEU A 121 0.98 4.91 -1.22
C LEU A 121 0.58 3.46 -1.53
N VAL A 122 1.38 2.49 -1.07
CA VAL A 122 1.09 1.07 -1.25
C VAL A 122 0.09 0.61 -0.18
N PRO A 123 -1.04 -0.02 -0.56
CA PRO A 123 -1.97 -0.61 0.40
C PRO A 123 -1.26 -1.57 1.35
N GLY A 124 -1.45 -1.41 2.66
CA GLY A 124 -0.75 -2.21 3.67
C GLY A 124 0.74 -1.88 3.86
N GLY A 125 1.32 -0.93 3.12
CA GLY A 125 2.76 -0.64 3.13
C GLY A 125 3.32 -0.24 4.51
N GLN A 126 2.48 0.26 5.41
CA GLN A 126 2.90 0.67 6.75
C GLN A 126 3.46 -0.50 7.58
N SER A 127 2.93 -1.71 7.42
CA SER A 127 3.36 -2.93 8.12
C SER A 127 4.46 -3.72 7.40
N MET A 128 4.82 -3.35 6.16
CA MET A 128 5.82 -4.07 5.35
C MET A 128 7.26 -3.70 5.73
N ASP A 129 8.20 -4.64 5.53
CA ASP A 129 9.63 -4.35 5.53
C ASP A 129 10.06 -3.61 4.24
N GLU A 130 11.30 -3.11 4.20
CA GLU A 130 11.77 -2.28 3.09
C GLU A 130 11.91 -3.05 1.75
N PHE A 131 12.24 -4.35 1.79
CA PHE A 131 12.40 -5.17 0.59
C PHE A 131 11.04 -5.57 0.03
N SER A 132 10.16 -6.13 0.87
CA SER A 132 8.79 -6.49 0.46
C SER A 132 8.03 -5.27 -0.03
N LEU A 133 8.22 -4.09 0.58
CA LEU A 133 7.57 -2.85 0.13
C LEU A 133 7.92 -2.49 -1.32
N ILE A 134 9.17 -2.70 -1.76
CA ILE A 134 9.58 -2.41 -3.14
C ILE A 134 8.96 -3.43 -4.10
N GLN A 135 9.00 -4.71 -3.75
CA GLN A 135 8.40 -5.78 -4.56
C GLN A 135 6.89 -5.57 -4.74
N GLU A 136 6.18 -5.30 -3.64
CA GLU A 136 4.74 -5.05 -3.63
C GLU A 136 4.40 -3.75 -4.37
N ALA A 137 5.25 -2.71 -4.29
CA ALA A 137 5.06 -1.48 -5.05
C ALA A 137 5.15 -1.70 -6.56
N LEU A 138 6.08 -2.54 -7.02
CA LEU A 138 6.21 -2.86 -8.44
C LEU A 138 4.96 -3.57 -8.97
N ASP A 139 4.47 -4.58 -8.25
CA ASP A 139 3.26 -5.30 -8.65
C ASP A 139 2.01 -4.39 -8.56
N TYR A 140 1.92 -3.52 -7.55
CA TYR A 140 0.82 -2.57 -7.44
C TYR A 140 0.82 -1.55 -8.59
N ILE A 141 1.99 -1.04 -9.01
CA ILE A 141 2.10 -0.16 -10.19
C ILE A 141 1.61 -0.87 -11.46
N LEU A 142 1.98 -2.15 -11.64
CA LEU A 142 1.51 -2.92 -12.79
C LEU A 142 -0.01 -3.08 -12.77
N SER A 143 -0.57 -3.39 -11.60
CA SER A 143 -2.01 -3.55 -11.42
C SER A 143 -2.77 -2.23 -11.70
N LEU A 144 -2.24 -1.10 -11.24
CA LEU A 144 -2.79 0.23 -11.54
C LEU A 144 -2.75 0.57 -13.04
N LYS A 145 -1.69 0.19 -13.75
CA LYS A 145 -1.62 0.38 -15.22
C LYS A 145 -2.74 -0.38 -15.91
N VAL A 146 -2.89 -1.67 -15.59
CA VAL A 146 -3.97 -2.51 -16.13
C VAL A 146 -5.34 -1.89 -15.83
N GLN A 147 -5.57 -1.42 -14.61
CA GLN A 147 -6.83 -0.76 -14.23
C GLN A 147 -7.12 0.47 -15.11
N VAL A 148 -6.12 1.34 -15.32
CA VAL A 148 -6.26 2.53 -16.17
C VAL A 148 -6.51 2.15 -17.63
N ASP A 149 -5.83 1.12 -18.14
CA ASP A 149 -6.00 0.65 -19.52
C ASP A 149 -7.41 0.11 -19.75
N VAL A 150 -7.95 -0.68 -18.80
CA VAL A 150 -9.35 -1.13 -18.84
C VAL A 150 -10.31 0.05 -18.84
N MET A 151 -10.09 1.05 -17.97
CA MET A 151 -10.93 2.26 -17.92
C MET A 151 -10.92 3.03 -19.25
N ARG A 152 -9.75 3.18 -19.88
CA ARG A 152 -9.64 3.81 -21.21
C ARG A 152 -10.38 3.01 -22.27
N SER A 153 -10.26 1.68 -22.25
CA SER A 153 -10.91 0.80 -23.22
C SER A 153 -12.44 0.88 -23.11
N VAL A 154 -12.98 0.93 -21.88
CA VAL A 154 -14.42 1.13 -21.64
C VAL A 154 -14.89 2.49 -22.17
N VAL A 155 -14.13 3.56 -21.93
CA VAL A 155 -14.46 4.89 -22.45
C VAL A 155 -14.47 4.86 -23.98
N ASN A 156 -13.43 4.35 -24.62
CA ASN A 156 -13.34 4.26 -26.08
C ASN A 156 -14.50 3.45 -26.67
N ALA A 157 -14.84 2.29 -26.10
CA ALA A 157 -15.95 1.47 -26.55
C ALA A 157 -17.30 2.19 -26.44
N THR A 158 -17.52 2.97 -25.37
CA THR A 158 -18.75 3.74 -25.19
C THR A 158 -18.85 4.93 -26.14
N GLU A 159 -17.74 5.55 -26.53
CA GLU A 159 -17.74 6.57 -27.60
C GLU A 159 -18.09 5.97 -28.96
N VAL A 160 -17.50 4.83 -29.33
CA VAL A 160 -17.83 4.14 -30.59
C VAL A 160 -19.32 3.80 -30.65
N LEU A 161 -19.87 3.22 -29.57
CA LEU A 161 -21.29 2.89 -29.49
C LEU A 161 -22.21 4.12 -29.57
N ARG A 162 -21.77 5.30 -29.09
CA ARG A 162 -22.52 6.54 -29.24
C ARG A 162 -22.59 6.99 -30.70
N HIS A 163 -21.48 6.92 -31.42
CA HIS A 163 -21.43 7.26 -32.84
C HIS A 163 -22.29 6.31 -33.70
N ASP A 164 -22.24 5.00 -33.44
CA ASP A 164 -23.07 4.01 -34.13
C ASP A 164 -24.57 4.21 -33.89
N LYS A 165 -24.98 4.56 -32.66
CA LYS A 165 -26.38 4.86 -32.35
C LYS A 165 -26.88 6.14 -33.02
N LEU A 166 -26.02 7.16 -33.13
CA LEU A 166 -26.36 8.39 -33.85
C LEU A 166 -26.56 8.13 -35.34
N LEU A 167 -25.69 7.32 -35.96
CA LEU A 167 -25.81 6.94 -37.37
C LEU A 167 -27.11 6.15 -37.65
N LYS A 168 -27.51 5.24 -36.76
CA LYS A 168 -28.76 4.46 -36.88
C LYS A 168 -30.03 5.23 -36.53
N SER A 169 -29.92 6.45 -35.98
CA SER A 169 -31.08 7.31 -35.67
C SER A 169 -31.38 8.36 -36.75
N VAL A 170 -30.55 8.41 -37.79
CA VAL A 170 -30.66 9.33 -38.92
C VAL A 170 -31.21 8.62 -40.18
N GLU A 171 -31.26 7.28 -40.18
CA GLU A 171 -31.99 6.45 -41.16
C GLU A 171 -33.40 6.11 -40.64
#